data_AF-A0A150PG75-F1
#
_entry.id   AF-A0A150PG75-F1
#
_cell.length_a   1.000
_cell.length_b   1.000
_cell.length_c   1.000
_cell.angle_alpha   90.00
_cell.angle_beta   90.00
_cell.angle_gamma   90.00
#
_symmetry.space_group_name_H-M   'P 1'
#
loop_
_entity.id
_entity.type
_entity.pdbx_description
1 polymer ?
#
loop_
_entity_poly.entity_id
_entity_poly.type
_entity_poly.pdbx_seq_one_letter_code
_entity_poly.pdbx_strand_id
1 'polypeptide(L)'
;MHNKDKSVGISVPAAGVVASTLADTVRASAAPLDARATFEVKLGADGQVLGVRLVSATAGDGPTWERIVGEAKGALAGSALQVGPDRAPVTVTVKVQSKVQYPSGSKKKPQAELVCAEEVLEKLQQAMENPSQLGEPRGARSDGAPPAVDMDEEERKRRFCIPIGLRAKGDLSDFGAHRVNVVSASFAVKREGERALPHEDILPIDTRVPWAPKDPKKTKPPPRPKKKWKKKQQQP
;
A
#
# COMPACT_ATOMS: atom_id res chain seq x y z
N MET A 1 -3.83 7.02 -12.53
CA MET A 1 -5.14 6.33 -12.49
C MET A 1 -6.33 7.23 -12.86
N HIS A 2 -6.28 8.56 -12.71
CA HIS A 2 -7.44 9.44 -12.96
C HIS A 2 -7.92 9.63 -14.42
N ASN A 3 -7.13 9.28 -15.44
CA ASN A 3 -7.54 9.51 -16.84
C ASN A 3 -8.52 8.47 -17.38
N LYS A 4 -8.48 7.21 -16.89
CA LYS A 4 -9.47 6.19 -17.30
C LYS A 4 -10.83 6.43 -16.66
N ASP A 5 -10.88 6.96 -15.43
CA ASP A 5 -12.16 7.24 -14.74
C ASP A 5 -12.88 8.46 -15.33
N LYS A 6 -12.12 9.46 -15.82
CA LYS A 6 -12.66 10.61 -16.55
C LYS A 6 -13.28 10.22 -17.90
N SER A 7 -12.70 9.26 -18.62
CA SER A 7 -13.18 8.88 -19.96
C SER A 7 -14.48 8.07 -19.95
N VAL A 8 -14.92 7.55 -18.79
CA VAL A 8 -16.15 6.73 -18.67
C VAL A 8 -17.31 7.54 -18.07
N GLY A 9 -17.14 8.84 -17.77
CA GLY A 9 -18.21 9.65 -17.14
C GLY A 9 -18.51 9.28 -15.68
N ILE A 10 -17.68 8.44 -15.06
CA ILE A 10 -17.80 7.98 -13.66
C ILE A 10 -16.97 8.89 -12.73
N SER A 11 -16.77 10.16 -13.08
CA SER A 11 -16.26 11.10 -12.07
C SER A 11 -17.42 11.53 -11.20
N VAL A 12 -17.52 10.94 -10.00
CA VAL A 12 -18.35 11.47 -8.92
C VAL A 12 -17.41 12.32 -8.06
N PRO A 13 -17.38 13.66 -8.20
CA PRO A 13 -16.45 14.52 -7.46
C PRO A 13 -16.60 14.34 -5.94
N ALA A 14 -17.83 14.07 -5.49
CA ALA A 14 -18.15 13.71 -4.12
C ALA A 14 -17.29 12.56 -3.56
N ALA A 15 -16.91 11.58 -4.39
CA ALA A 15 -16.14 10.43 -3.92
C ALA A 15 -14.71 10.82 -3.47
N GLY A 16 -14.12 11.83 -4.12
CA GLY A 16 -12.83 12.39 -3.71
C GLY A 16 -12.92 13.07 -2.35
N VAL A 17 -13.95 13.89 -2.15
CA VAL A 17 -14.21 14.58 -0.87
C VAL A 17 -14.49 13.58 0.25
N VAL A 18 -15.26 12.53 -0.03
CA VAL A 18 -15.53 11.45 0.94
C VAL A 18 -14.24 10.73 1.32
N ALA A 19 -13.39 10.40 0.34
CA ALA A 19 -12.13 9.72 0.59
C ALA A 19 -11.16 10.59 1.40
N SER A 20 -11.05 11.89 1.09
CA SER A 20 -10.19 12.82 1.84
C SER A 20 -10.71 13.02 3.26
N THR A 21 -12.01 13.25 3.43
CA THR A 21 -12.62 13.45 4.76
C THR A 21 -12.44 12.23 5.65
N LEU A 22 -12.62 11.01 5.11
CA LEU A 22 -12.34 9.78 5.84
C LEU A 22 -10.86 9.63 6.17
N ALA A 23 -9.95 9.97 5.25
CA ALA A 23 -8.52 9.94 5.53
C ALA A 23 -8.12 10.93 6.64
N ASP A 24 -8.70 12.13 6.64
CA ASP A 24 -8.44 13.17 7.62
C ASP A 24 -8.98 12.79 9.00
N THR A 25 -10.19 12.21 9.05
CA THR A 25 -10.78 11.68 10.30
C THR A 25 -9.93 10.53 10.86
N VAL A 26 -9.49 9.60 10.01
CA VAL A 26 -8.60 8.50 10.43
C VAL A 26 -7.23 9.02 10.88
N ARG A 27 -6.72 10.10 10.28
CA ARG A 27 -5.45 10.73 10.68
C ARG A 27 -5.56 11.48 12.01
N ALA A 28 -6.69 12.12 12.26
CA ALA A 28 -6.94 12.90 13.48
C ALA A 28 -7.37 12.03 14.68
N SER A 29 -7.78 10.78 14.44
CA SER A 29 -8.24 9.85 15.46
C SER A 29 -7.13 8.92 15.97
N ALA A 30 -7.43 8.20 17.05
CA ALA A 30 -6.57 7.16 17.63
C ALA A 30 -6.61 5.84 16.83
N ALA A 31 -6.66 5.92 15.49
CA ALA A 31 -6.70 4.73 14.64
C ALA A 31 -5.44 3.88 14.85
N PRO A 32 -5.55 2.53 14.83
CA PRO A 32 -4.40 1.67 15.05
C PRO A 32 -3.32 1.87 13.99
N LEU A 33 -2.06 1.78 14.42
CA LEU A 33 -0.91 1.85 13.55
C LEU A 33 -0.87 0.61 12.62
N ASP A 34 -0.45 0.82 11.38
CA ASP A 34 -0.37 -0.23 10.35
C ASP A 34 -1.70 -0.97 10.05
N ALA A 35 -2.84 -0.29 10.24
CA ALA A 35 -4.17 -0.83 9.98
C ALA A 35 -4.68 -0.54 8.56
N ARG A 36 -5.56 -1.40 8.07
CA ARG A 36 -6.40 -1.18 6.89
C ARG A 36 -7.87 -1.26 7.30
N ALA A 37 -8.66 -0.30 6.86
CA ALA A 37 -10.09 -0.28 7.07
C ALA A 37 -10.83 0.01 5.76
N THR A 38 -11.97 -0.63 5.55
CA THR A 38 -12.86 -0.39 4.42
C THR A 38 -14.15 0.20 4.95
N PHE A 39 -14.51 1.37 4.44
CA PHE A 39 -15.74 2.08 4.76
C PHE A 39 -16.65 2.08 3.55
N GLU A 40 -17.95 2.12 3.81
CA GLU A 40 -18.97 2.33 2.81
C GLU A 40 -19.79 3.55 3.17
N VAL A 41 -19.87 4.48 2.22
CA VAL A 41 -20.60 5.73 2.36
C VAL A 41 -21.71 5.75 1.32
N LYS A 42 -22.94 5.90 1.78
CA LYS A 42 -24.12 6.01 0.91
C LYS A 42 -24.47 7.48 0.74
N LEU A 43 -24.53 7.91 -0.52
CA LEU A 43 -24.94 9.24 -0.93
C LEU A 43 -26.32 9.15 -1.57
N GLY A 44 -27.21 10.04 -1.16
CA GLY A 44 -28.52 10.20 -1.78
C GLY A 44 -28.44 10.97 -3.10
N ALA A 45 -29.57 11.05 -3.81
CA ALA A 45 -29.70 11.78 -5.06
C ALA A 45 -29.30 13.26 -4.95
N ASP A 46 -29.59 13.87 -3.80
CA ASP A 46 -29.33 15.28 -3.51
C ASP A 46 -27.90 15.53 -3.01
N GLY A 47 -27.05 14.50 -2.95
CA GLY A 47 -25.68 14.63 -2.45
C GLY A 47 -25.53 14.64 -0.94
N GLN A 48 -26.63 14.41 -0.23
CA GLN A 48 -26.59 14.19 1.22
C GLN A 48 -26.06 12.80 1.56
N VAL A 49 -25.31 12.72 2.66
CA VAL A 49 -24.80 11.44 3.17
C VAL A 49 -25.90 10.74 3.95
N LEU A 50 -26.43 9.64 3.39
CA LEU A 50 -27.46 8.81 4.02
C LEU A 50 -26.88 7.96 5.15
N GLY A 51 -25.63 7.54 5.02
CA GLY A 51 -24.96 6.76 6.06
C GLY A 51 -23.50 6.45 5.75
N VAL A 52 -22.75 6.22 6.82
CA VAL A 52 -21.36 5.74 6.79
C VAL A 52 -21.33 4.46 7.62
N ARG A 53 -20.70 3.41 7.11
CA ARG A 53 -20.48 2.16 7.85
C ARG A 53 -19.08 1.62 7.65
N LEU A 54 -18.56 0.96 8.67
CA LEU A 54 -17.37 0.13 8.54
C LEU A 54 -17.77 -1.22 7.92
N VAL A 55 -17.05 -1.63 6.88
CA VAL A 55 -17.21 -2.94 6.23
C VAL A 55 -16.23 -3.96 6.80
N SER A 56 -14.98 -3.55 6.98
CA SER A 56 -13.93 -4.40 7.53
C SER A 56 -12.77 -3.58 8.05
N ALA A 57 -12.06 -4.10 9.05
CA ALA A 57 -10.79 -3.56 9.52
C ALA A 57 -9.83 -4.72 9.80
N THR A 58 -8.53 -4.51 9.57
CA THR A 58 -7.50 -5.53 9.84
C THR A 58 -6.94 -5.45 11.26
N ALA A 59 -7.17 -4.35 11.97
CA ALA A 59 -6.69 -4.11 13.33
C ALA A 59 -7.60 -3.08 14.03
N GLY A 60 -7.48 -2.97 15.36
CA GLY A 60 -8.26 -2.07 16.20
C GLY A 60 -9.52 -2.70 16.79
N ASP A 61 -10.07 -2.05 17.81
CA ASP A 61 -11.30 -2.43 18.47
C ASP A 61 -12.53 -1.79 17.80
N GLY A 62 -13.68 -2.47 17.88
CA GLY A 62 -14.95 -2.00 17.31
C GLY A 62 -15.34 -0.59 17.78
N PRO A 63 -15.33 -0.28 19.09
CA PRO A 63 -15.69 1.03 19.61
C PRO A 63 -14.85 2.19 19.05
N THR A 64 -13.54 1.99 18.86
CA THR A 64 -12.68 2.98 18.21
C THR A 64 -13.13 3.26 16.77
N TRP A 65 -13.42 2.22 15.99
CA TRP A 65 -13.89 2.40 14.61
C TRP A 65 -15.30 3.00 14.54
N GLU A 66 -16.20 2.66 15.46
CA GLU A 66 -17.53 3.26 15.55
C GLU A 66 -17.45 4.77 15.82
N ARG A 67 -16.52 5.19 16.68
CA ARG A 67 -16.26 6.62 16.93
C ARG A 67 -15.78 7.32 15.66
N ILE A 68 -14.83 6.72 14.95
CA ILE A 68 -14.31 7.24 13.67
C ILE A 68 -15.45 7.34 12.63
N VAL A 69 -16.33 6.35 12.57
CA VAL A 69 -17.51 6.37 11.69
C VAL A 69 -18.45 7.52 12.08
N GLY A 70 -18.68 7.73 13.38
CA GLY A 70 -19.49 8.83 13.89
C GLY A 70 -18.91 10.21 13.56
N GLU A 71 -17.61 10.39 13.77
CA GLU A 71 -16.88 11.62 13.42
C GLU A 71 -16.91 11.88 11.92
N ALA A 72 -16.65 10.85 11.10
CA ALA A 72 -16.70 10.96 9.64
C ALA A 72 -18.12 11.30 9.16
N LYS A 73 -19.16 10.69 9.75
CA LYS A 73 -20.55 11.03 9.46
C LYS A 73 -20.85 12.49 9.83
N GLY A 74 -20.38 12.96 10.98
CA GLY A 74 -20.52 14.35 11.40
C GLY A 74 -19.84 15.34 10.46
N ALA A 75 -18.59 15.05 10.07
CA ALA A 75 -17.83 15.87 9.12
C ALA A 75 -18.49 15.93 7.73
N LEU A 76 -19.08 14.82 7.28
CA LEU A 76 -19.76 14.75 6.00
C LEU A 76 -21.19 15.31 6.01
N ALA A 77 -21.86 15.33 7.16
CA ALA A 77 -23.25 15.81 7.27
C ALA A 77 -23.42 17.29 6.91
N GLY A 78 -22.38 18.12 7.14
CA GLY A 78 -22.37 19.52 6.75
C GLY A 78 -22.04 19.78 5.28
N SER A 79 -21.68 18.75 4.50
CA SER A 79 -21.20 18.89 3.14
C SER A 79 -22.27 18.47 2.12
N ALA A 80 -22.77 19.42 1.32
CA ALA A 80 -23.57 19.10 0.14
C ALA A 80 -22.62 18.63 -0.97
N LEU A 81 -22.58 17.31 -1.21
CA LEU A 81 -21.61 16.74 -2.13
C LEU A 81 -22.19 16.67 -3.56
N GLN A 82 -21.42 17.11 -4.55
CA GLN A 82 -21.86 17.02 -5.95
C GLN A 82 -21.91 15.57 -6.41
N VAL A 83 -23.13 15.04 -6.50
CA VAL A 83 -23.44 13.80 -7.22
C VAL A 83 -23.43 14.12 -8.71
N GLY A 84 -22.99 13.16 -9.53
CA GLY A 84 -22.96 13.33 -10.99
C GLY A 84 -24.32 13.77 -11.58
N PRO A 85 -24.34 14.12 -12.88
CA PRO A 85 -25.51 14.74 -13.52
C PRO A 85 -26.81 13.94 -13.38
N ASP A 86 -26.71 12.61 -13.27
CA ASP A 86 -27.84 11.69 -13.21
C ASP A 86 -28.59 11.69 -11.87
N ARG A 87 -28.04 12.34 -10.83
CA ARG A 87 -28.59 12.40 -9.45
C ARG A 87 -29.06 11.03 -8.91
N ALA A 88 -28.47 9.94 -9.36
CA ALA A 88 -28.75 8.62 -8.84
C ALA A 88 -28.07 8.45 -7.47
N PRO A 89 -28.64 7.67 -6.53
CA PRO A 89 -27.96 7.31 -5.30
C PRO A 89 -26.66 6.54 -5.61
N VAL A 90 -25.62 6.85 -4.85
CA VAL A 90 -24.26 6.33 -5.07
C VAL A 90 -23.72 5.73 -3.78
N THR A 91 -23.11 4.56 -3.89
CA THR A 91 -22.36 3.94 -2.79
C THR A 91 -20.87 4.07 -3.07
N VAL A 92 -20.16 4.80 -2.21
CA VAL A 92 -18.71 4.97 -2.28
C VAL A 92 -18.06 4.01 -1.28
N THR A 93 -17.27 3.06 -1.78
CA THR A 93 -16.43 2.20 -0.94
C THR A 93 -15.04 2.81 -0.83
N VAL A 94 -14.63 3.18 0.38
CA VAL A 94 -13.32 3.80 0.64
C VAL A 94 -12.45 2.83 1.43
N LYS A 95 -11.28 2.50 0.88
CA LYS A 95 -10.23 1.74 1.55
C LYS A 95 -9.21 2.72 2.11
N VAL A 96 -9.12 2.79 3.43
CA VAL A 96 -8.14 3.60 4.15
C VAL A 96 -7.03 2.68 4.66
N GLN A 97 -5.79 3.10 4.44
CA GLN A 97 -4.61 2.41 4.94
C GLN A 97 -3.74 3.39 5.73
N SER A 98 -3.52 3.06 6.99
CA SER A 98 -2.60 3.71 7.91
C SER A 98 -1.28 2.96 7.86
N LYS A 99 -0.16 3.66 7.67
CA LYS A 99 1.19 3.09 7.73
C LYS A 99 2.12 4.05 8.44
N VAL A 100 2.96 3.52 9.32
CA VAL A 100 4.03 4.30 9.93
C VAL A 100 5.24 4.31 9.00
N GLN A 101 5.66 5.49 8.54
CA GLN A 101 6.81 5.65 7.65
C GLN A 101 7.73 6.78 8.14
N TYR A 102 9.01 6.67 7.81
CA TYR A 102 9.95 7.78 7.93
C TYR A 102 9.75 8.76 6.76
N PRO A 103 10.27 10.01 6.86
CA PRO A 103 10.13 11.00 5.79
C PRO A 103 10.63 10.53 4.42
N SER A 104 11.66 9.68 4.38
CA SER A 104 12.14 9.06 3.12
C SER A 104 11.17 8.03 2.52
N GLY A 105 10.08 7.69 3.21
CA GLY A 105 9.21 6.57 2.89
C GLY A 105 9.75 5.21 3.36
N SER A 106 10.96 5.18 3.94
CA SER A 106 11.52 3.97 4.52
C SER A 106 10.78 3.54 5.79
N LYS A 107 10.81 2.25 6.11
CA LYS A 107 10.27 1.71 7.38
C LYS A 107 11.36 1.48 8.43
N LYS A 108 12.63 1.56 8.05
CA LYS A 108 13.78 1.19 8.88
C LYS A 108 14.47 2.44 9.39
N LYS A 109 14.84 2.44 10.66
CA LYS A 109 15.66 3.52 11.22
C LYS A 109 17.03 3.48 10.54
N PRO A 110 17.63 4.64 10.18
CA PRO A 110 19.03 4.65 9.77
C PRO A 110 19.87 4.05 10.89
N GLN A 111 20.73 3.09 10.54
CA GLN A 111 21.67 2.49 11.48
C GLN A 111 23.01 3.21 11.34
N ALA A 112 23.48 3.76 12.46
CA ALA A 112 24.85 4.25 12.57
C ALA A 112 25.76 3.04 12.76
N GLU A 113 26.60 2.78 11.77
CA GLU A 113 27.63 1.75 11.83
C GLU A 113 28.96 2.43 12.11
N LEU A 114 29.73 1.89 13.06
CA LEU A 114 31.09 2.36 13.30
C LEU A 114 31.96 1.89 12.14
N VAL A 115 32.73 2.80 11.57
CA VAL A 115 33.74 2.47 10.56
C VAL A 115 35.02 2.08 11.30
N CYS A 116 35.43 0.83 11.09
CA CYS A 116 36.64 0.28 11.67
C CYS A 116 37.88 0.65 10.85
N ALA A 117 39.01 0.86 11.54
CA ALA A 117 40.29 1.17 10.89
C ALA A 117 40.71 0.10 9.87
N GLU A 118 40.48 -1.17 10.22
CA GLU A 118 40.78 -2.33 9.40
C GLU A 118 40.04 -2.29 8.06
N GLU A 119 38.75 -1.95 8.05
CA GLU A 119 37.95 -1.86 6.82
C GLU A 119 38.41 -0.74 5.88
N VAL A 120 38.95 0.36 6.44
CA VAL A 120 39.48 1.47 5.64
C VAL A 120 40.84 1.10 5.06
N LEU A 121 41.68 0.41 5.82
CA LEU A 121 42.96 -0.12 5.35
C LEU A 121 42.76 -1.17 4.25
N GLU A 122 41.83 -2.11 4.42
CA GLU A 122 41.51 -3.11 3.40
C GLU A 122 40.98 -2.48 2.11
N LYS A 123 40.10 -1.47 2.20
CA LYS A 123 39.63 -0.72 1.01
C LYS A 123 40.75 0.05 0.32
N LEU A 124 41.64 0.65 1.09
CA LEU A 124 42.79 1.37 0.53
C LEU A 124 43.73 0.40 -0.19
N GLN A 125 43.97 -0.78 0.39
CA GLN A 125 44.77 -1.84 -0.22
C GLN A 125 44.12 -2.39 -1.49
N GLN A 126 42.82 -2.67 -1.47
CA GLN A 126 42.07 -3.08 -2.67
C GLN A 126 42.09 -2.02 -3.77
N ALA A 127 42.02 -0.73 -3.40
CA ALA A 127 42.10 0.38 -4.35
C ALA A 127 43.50 0.54 -4.96
N MET A 128 44.56 0.21 -4.20
CA MET A 128 45.93 0.16 -4.70
C MET A 128 46.18 -1.04 -5.61
N GLU A 129 45.58 -2.20 -5.31
CA GLU A 129 45.71 -3.42 -6.12
C GLU A 129 44.88 -3.34 -7.42
N ASN A 130 43.79 -2.58 -7.44
CA ASN A 130 42.93 -2.38 -8.62
C ASN A 130 42.69 -0.89 -8.93
N PRO A 131 43.70 -0.15 -9.41
CA PRO A 131 43.58 1.28 -9.70
C PRO A 131 42.57 1.60 -10.84
N SER A 132 42.19 0.60 -11.64
CA SER A 132 41.21 0.72 -12.73
C SER A 132 39.78 1.02 -12.26
N GLN A 133 39.47 0.86 -10.96
CA GLN A 133 38.15 1.21 -10.39
C GLN A 133 38.08 2.64 -9.81
N LEU A 134 39.19 3.39 -9.78
CA LEU A 134 39.26 4.75 -9.21
C LEU A 134 38.76 5.86 -10.17
N GLY A 135 38.01 5.49 -11.21
CA GLY A 135 37.63 6.36 -12.34
C GLY A 135 36.28 7.08 -12.28
N GLU A 136 35.55 7.09 -11.17
CA GLU A 136 34.30 7.88 -11.06
C GLU A 136 34.23 8.75 -9.79
N PRO A 137 34.74 9.99 -9.82
CA PRO A 137 34.33 11.04 -8.91
C PRO A 137 33.32 11.97 -9.59
N ARG A 138 32.18 12.20 -8.92
CA ARG A 138 31.06 13.12 -9.24
C ARG A 138 29.96 12.60 -10.16
N GLY A 139 29.08 11.80 -9.59
CA GLY A 139 27.74 11.59 -10.12
C GLY A 139 26.95 10.67 -9.21
N ALA A 140 25.80 11.13 -8.75
CA ALA A 140 24.91 10.35 -7.91
C ALA A 140 24.51 9.03 -8.60
N ARG A 141 25.02 7.91 -8.11
CA ARG A 141 24.40 6.59 -8.29
C ARG A 141 24.16 5.97 -6.93
N SER A 142 22.88 6.02 -6.54
CA SER A 142 22.25 4.95 -5.76
C SER A 142 22.53 3.62 -6.46
N ASP A 143 22.73 2.58 -5.67
CA ASP A 143 22.84 1.17 -6.07
C ASP A 143 24.23 0.71 -6.52
N GLY A 144 24.97 0.17 -5.56
CA GLY A 144 26.22 -0.55 -5.82
C GLY A 144 27.23 -0.40 -4.69
N ALA A 145 26.89 -0.85 -3.48
CA ALA A 145 27.95 -1.15 -2.52
C ALA A 145 28.81 -2.27 -3.13
N PRO A 146 30.16 -2.17 -3.12
CA PRO A 146 31.00 -3.32 -3.45
C PRO A 146 30.63 -4.48 -2.52
N PRO A 147 30.74 -5.74 -2.98
CA PRO A 147 30.33 -6.89 -2.19
C PRO A 147 31.07 -6.81 -0.86
N ALA A 148 30.31 -6.62 0.22
CA ALA A 148 30.80 -6.93 1.53
C ALA A 148 31.24 -8.39 1.44
N VAL A 149 32.52 -8.63 1.70
CA VAL A 149 33.00 -9.98 2.01
C VAL A 149 31.97 -10.55 3.00
N ASP A 150 31.32 -11.66 2.65
CA ASP A 150 30.25 -12.31 3.42
C ASP A 150 30.81 -12.75 4.78
N MET A 151 31.00 -11.79 5.68
CA MET A 151 31.38 -11.97 7.06
C MET A 151 30.10 -11.76 7.85
N ASP A 152 29.63 -12.83 8.50
CA ASP A 152 28.42 -12.80 9.31
C ASP A 152 28.50 -11.67 10.34
N GLU A 153 27.39 -10.96 10.51
CA GLU A 153 27.28 -9.77 11.38
C GLU A 153 27.69 -10.06 12.85
N GLU A 154 27.65 -11.33 13.24
CA GLU A 154 28.16 -11.83 14.53
C GLU A 154 29.69 -11.91 14.63
N GLU A 155 30.39 -12.31 13.57
CA GLU A 155 31.87 -12.34 13.57
C GLU A 155 32.46 -10.93 13.56
N ARG A 156 31.81 -10.00 12.85
CA ARG A 156 32.22 -8.59 12.83
C ARG A 156 32.06 -7.91 14.20
N LYS A 157 31.08 -8.33 15.01
CA LYS A 157 30.89 -7.85 16.39
C LYS A 157 31.92 -8.42 17.38
N ARG A 158 32.58 -9.55 17.05
CA ARG A 158 33.57 -10.20 17.92
C ARG A 158 34.99 -9.66 17.73
N ARG A 159 35.28 -8.99 16.62
CA ARG A 159 36.58 -8.34 16.42
C ARG A 159 36.64 -6.99 17.13
N PHE A 160 37.78 -6.72 17.76
CA PHE A 160 38.05 -5.46 18.43
C PHE A 160 38.24 -4.36 17.38
N CYS A 161 37.17 -3.63 17.07
CA CYS A 161 37.18 -2.53 16.12
C CYS A 161 37.66 -1.24 16.78
N ILE A 162 38.74 -0.64 16.27
CA ILE A 162 39.13 0.74 16.61
C ILE A 162 38.28 1.69 15.76
N PRO A 163 37.35 2.47 16.37
CA PRO A 163 36.45 3.33 15.63
C PRO A 163 37.21 4.56 15.12
N ILE A 164 37.33 4.70 13.81
CA ILE A 164 37.94 5.87 13.16
C ILE A 164 36.89 6.81 12.54
N GLY A 165 35.63 6.38 12.50
CA GLY A 165 34.53 7.21 12.01
C GLY A 165 33.16 6.57 12.18
N LEU A 166 32.11 7.33 11.86
CA LEU A 166 30.73 6.88 11.83
C LEU A 166 30.24 6.89 10.38
N ARG A 167 29.64 5.79 9.93
CA ARG A 167 28.92 5.72 8.66
C ARG A 167 27.45 5.47 8.94
N ALA A 168 26.59 6.36 8.47
CA ALA A 168 25.17 6.11 8.47
C ALA A 168 24.80 5.25 7.26
N LYS A 169 24.12 4.12 7.51
CA LYS A 169 23.48 3.32 6.47
C LYS A 169 21.99 3.64 6.45
N GLY A 170 21.56 4.38 5.43
CA GLY A 170 20.19 4.83 5.25
C GLY A 170 20.10 6.21 4.60
N ASP A 171 18.88 6.69 4.38
CA ASP A 171 18.65 8.07 3.95
C ASP A 171 18.99 9.03 5.10
N LEU A 172 19.84 10.02 4.84
CA LEU A 172 20.23 11.03 5.83
C LEU A 172 19.03 11.85 6.31
N SER A 173 17.98 11.95 5.49
CA SER A 173 16.72 12.61 5.81
C SER A 173 15.95 11.94 6.96
N ASP A 174 16.28 10.68 7.28
CA ASP A 174 15.64 9.94 8.37
C ASP A 174 16.41 10.07 9.70
N PHE A 175 17.60 10.68 9.70
CA PHE A 175 18.43 10.79 10.90
C PHE A 175 17.86 11.86 11.85
N GLY A 176 17.47 11.45 13.05
CA GLY A 176 16.79 12.33 14.01
C GLY A 176 15.31 12.60 13.68
N ALA A 177 14.79 12.05 12.59
CA ALA A 177 13.38 12.22 12.23
C ALA A 177 12.47 11.30 13.06
N HIS A 178 11.31 11.82 13.46
CA HIS A 178 10.24 11.02 14.03
C HIS A 178 9.46 10.32 12.94
N ARG A 179 8.98 9.10 13.23
CA ARG A 179 8.08 8.38 12.34
C ARG A 179 6.76 9.13 12.24
N VAL A 180 6.23 9.26 11.04
CA VAL A 180 4.95 9.91 10.77
C VAL A 180 3.92 8.86 10.36
N ASN A 181 2.68 9.03 10.81
CA ASN A 181 1.59 8.19 10.34
C ASN A 181 1.11 8.69 8.97
N VAL A 182 1.37 7.91 7.93
CA VAL A 182 0.94 8.18 6.57
C VAL A 182 -0.38 7.44 6.33
N VAL A 183 -1.45 8.21 6.20
CA VAL A 183 -2.78 7.69 5.87
C VAL A 183 -3.04 7.91 4.38
N SER A 184 -3.23 6.81 3.65
CA SER A 184 -3.63 6.81 2.24
C SER A 184 -5.06 6.28 2.12
N ALA A 185 -5.89 6.95 1.33
CA ALA A 185 -7.24 6.49 0.99
C ALA A 185 -7.36 6.24 -0.51
N SER A 186 -8.01 5.14 -0.87
CA SER A 186 -8.45 4.85 -2.23
C SER A 186 -9.95 4.58 -2.22
N PHE A 187 -10.66 4.92 -3.29
CA PHE A 187 -12.11 4.78 -3.35
C PHE A 187 -12.55 4.08 -4.63
N ALA A 188 -13.68 3.40 -4.54
CA ALA A 188 -14.41 2.83 -5.65
C ALA A 188 -15.87 3.27 -5.56
N VAL A 189 -16.45 3.67 -6.68
CA VAL A 189 -17.81 4.18 -6.76
C VAL A 189 -18.71 3.11 -7.36
N LYS A 190 -19.85 2.83 -6.72
CA LYS A 190 -20.90 1.95 -7.24
C LYS A 190 -22.19 2.73 -7.37
N ARG A 191 -22.75 2.80 -8.57
CA ARG A 191 -24.10 3.33 -8.82
C ARG A 191 -25.13 2.21 -8.64
N GLU A 192 -26.29 2.54 -8.09
CA GLU A 192 -27.39 1.58 -7.99
C GLU A 192 -27.88 1.21 -9.41
N GLY A 193 -27.74 -0.05 -9.81
CA GLY A 193 -28.10 -0.55 -11.14
C GLY A 193 -26.93 -0.82 -12.09
N GLU A 194 -25.74 -0.23 -11.86
CA GLU A 194 -24.53 -0.68 -12.55
C GLU A 194 -24.06 -1.97 -11.90
N ARG A 195 -24.08 -3.06 -12.69
CA ARG A 195 -23.44 -4.33 -12.32
C ARG A 195 -22.00 -3.99 -11.95
N ALA A 196 -21.65 -4.15 -10.68
CA ALA A 196 -20.27 -3.98 -10.22
C ALA A 196 -19.38 -4.66 -11.26
N LEU A 197 -18.41 -3.92 -11.82
CA LEU A 197 -17.39 -4.50 -12.69
C LEU A 197 -17.01 -5.82 -12.03
N PRO A 198 -17.19 -6.97 -12.72
CA PRO A 198 -16.84 -8.24 -12.13
C PRO A 198 -15.44 -8.03 -11.59
N HIS A 199 -15.26 -8.32 -10.29
CA HIS A 199 -13.93 -8.40 -9.72
C HIS A 199 -13.17 -9.22 -10.76
N GLU A 200 -12.21 -8.61 -11.47
CA GLU A 200 -11.41 -9.38 -12.40
C GLU A 200 -10.90 -10.50 -11.51
N ASP A 201 -11.39 -11.72 -11.77
CA ASP A 201 -10.77 -12.91 -11.25
C ASP A 201 -9.35 -12.73 -11.74
N ILE A 202 -8.45 -12.37 -10.82
CA ILE A 202 -7.06 -12.12 -11.14
C ILE A 202 -6.60 -13.44 -11.73
N LEU A 203 -6.60 -13.50 -13.06
CA LEU A 203 -6.15 -14.67 -13.76
C LEU A 203 -4.72 -14.84 -13.26
N PRO A 204 -4.36 -16.02 -12.73
CA PRO A 204 -3.01 -16.24 -12.25
C PRO A 204 -2.05 -15.76 -13.33
N ILE A 205 -1.15 -14.85 -12.96
CA ILE A 205 -0.17 -14.26 -13.87
C ILE A 205 0.42 -15.40 -14.68
N ASP A 206 0.20 -15.38 -16.00
CA ASP A 206 0.74 -16.42 -16.86
C ASP A 206 2.24 -16.19 -16.95
N THR A 207 2.99 -16.83 -16.05
CA THR A 207 4.45 -16.77 -16.00
C THR A 207 5.10 -17.55 -17.15
N ARG A 208 4.30 -18.05 -18.11
CA ARG A 208 4.81 -18.73 -19.30
C ARG A 208 5.38 -17.69 -20.25
N VAL A 209 6.69 -17.75 -20.42
CA VAL A 209 7.36 -17.09 -21.53
C VAL A 209 6.78 -17.58 -22.86
N PRO A 210 6.47 -16.70 -23.82
CA PRO A 210 5.78 -17.05 -25.07
C PRO A 210 6.56 -18.01 -25.98
N TRP A 211 7.84 -18.23 -25.70
CA TRP A 211 8.73 -19.11 -26.44
C TRP A 211 8.95 -20.48 -25.78
N ALA A 212 8.38 -20.75 -24.60
CA ALA A 212 8.53 -22.06 -23.96
C ALA A 212 7.65 -23.13 -24.65
N PRO A 213 8.20 -24.30 -25.02
CA PRO A 213 7.44 -25.43 -25.54
C PRO A 213 6.34 -25.87 -24.56
N LYS A 214 5.15 -26.17 -25.07
CA LYS A 214 4.03 -26.68 -24.24
C LYS A 214 4.40 -28.05 -23.66
N ASP A 215 4.50 -28.13 -22.33
CA ASP A 215 4.66 -29.42 -21.63
C ASP A 215 3.51 -30.39 -22.00
N PRO A 216 3.79 -31.55 -22.61
CA PRO A 216 2.76 -32.50 -23.01
C PRO A 216 2.09 -33.22 -21.82
N LYS A 217 2.60 -33.05 -20.59
CA LYS A 217 2.10 -33.72 -19.38
C LYS A 217 1.06 -32.92 -18.57
N LYS A 218 0.72 -31.68 -18.96
CA LYS A 218 -0.32 -30.88 -18.28
C LYS A 218 -1.59 -30.75 -19.12
N THR A 219 -2.21 -31.89 -19.43
CA THR A 219 -3.59 -31.94 -19.91
C THR A 219 -4.51 -31.49 -18.77
N LYS A 220 -5.21 -30.35 -18.97
CA LYS A 220 -6.24 -29.90 -18.03
C LYS A 220 -7.28 -31.02 -17.89
N PRO A 221 -7.60 -31.49 -16.67
CA PRO A 221 -8.69 -32.43 -16.50
C PRO A 221 -10.00 -31.77 -16.98
N PRO A 222 -10.89 -32.53 -17.64
CA PRO A 222 -12.16 -31.98 -18.12
C PRO A 222 -12.98 -31.42 -16.94
N PRO A 223 -13.75 -30.35 -17.17
CA PRO A 223 -14.55 -29.73 -16.13
C PRO A 223 -15.55 -30.75 -15.55
N ARG A 224 -15.59 -30.89 -14.22
CA ARG A 224 -16.54 -31.78 -13.54
C ARG A 224 -17.98 -31.37 -13.88
N PRO A 225 -18.86 -32.29 -14.28
CA PRO A 225 -20.25 -31.96 -14.58
C PRO A 225 -20.98 -31.43 -13.33
N LYS A 226 -21.64 -30.28 -13.46
CA LYS A 226 -22.41 -29.65 -12.39
C LYS A 226 -23.61 -30.54 -12.02
N LYS A 227 -23.68 -31.03 -10.78
CA LYS A 227 -24.85 -31.74 -10.24
C LYS A 227 -26.07 -30.80 -10.28
N LYS A 228 -27.08 -31.13 -11.09
CA LYS A 228 -28.38 -30.45 -11.09
C LYS A 228 -29.10 -30.80 -9.78
N TRP A 229 -29.29 -29.81 -8.89
CA TRP A 229 -30.17 -29.97 -7.73
C TRP A 229 -31.62 -30.07 -8.22
N LYS A 230 -32.26 -31.24 -8.03
CA LYS A 230 -33.68 -31.41 -8.30
C LYS A 230 -34.47 -30.60 -7.27
N LYS A 231 -35.19 -29.59 -7.76
CA LYS A 231 -36.18 -28.81 -7.01
C LYS A 231 -37.30 -29.78 -6.58
N LYS A 232 -37.44 -30.03 -5.27
CA LYS A 232 -38.57 -30.78 -4.71
C LYS A 232 -39.83 -29.95 -4.95
N GLN A 233 -40.74 -30.46 -5.78
CA GLN A 233 -42.09 -29.92 -5.93
C GLN A 233 -42.84 -30.13 -4.61
N GLN A 234 -43.32 -29.04 -4.01
CA GLN A 234 -44.43 -29.09 -3.06
C GLN A 234 -45.71 -29.28 -3.89
N GLN A 235 -46.46 -30.32 -3.56
CA GLN A 235 -47.82 -30.55 -4.06
C GLN A 235 -48.84 -29.94 -3.08
N PRO A 236 -50.05 -29.62 -3.56
CA PRO A 236 -51.00 -28.69 -2.95
C PRO A 236 -51.67 -29.19 -1.67
#